data_AF-A0A8C0J8E0-F1
#
_entry.id   AF-A0A8C0J8E0-F1
#
_cell.length_a   1.000
_cell.length_b   1.000
_cell.length_c   1.000
_cell.angle_alpha   90.00
_cell.angle_beta   90.00
_cell.angle_gamma   90.00
#
_symmetry.space_group_name_H-M   'P 1'
#
loop_
_entity.id
_entity.type
_entity.pdbx_description
1 polymer ?
#
loop_
_entity_poly.entity_id
_entity_poly.type
_entity_poly.pdbx_seq_one_letter_code
_entity_poly.pdbx_strand_id
1 'polypeptide(L)' 'ILPLNPKPFLNGLTGKPVMVKLKWGMEYKGYLVSVDGYMNMQFFTTFVKESEVLLYKFI' A
#
# COMPACT_ATOMS: atom_id res chain seq x y z
N ILE A 1 20.97 4.61 -13.63
CA ILE A 1 19.83 4.43 -12.69
C ILE A 1 20.43 4.21 -11.32
N LEU A 2 20.07 5.04 -10.33
CA LEU A 2 20.53 4.86 -8.96
C LEU A 2 19.82 3.65 -8.35
N PRO A 3 20.49 2.80 -7.56
CA PRO A 3 19.83 1.71 -6.86
C PRO A 3 18.79 2.31 -5.89
N LEU A 4 17.53 1.94 -6.08
CA LEU A 4 16.43 2.39 -5.26
C LEU A 4 16.19 1.38 -4.15
N ASN A 5 16.47 1.78 -2.91
CA ASN A 5 16.21 0.94 -1.76
C ASN A 5 14.68 0.81 -1.52
N PRO A 6 14.15 -0.41 -1.33
CA PRO A 6 12.71 -0.63 -1.17
C PRO A 6 12.09 0.14 -0.01
N LYS A 7 12.79 0.23 1.12
CA LYS A 7 12.28 0.87 2.34
C LYS A 7 12.14 2.40 2.20
N PRO A 8 13.17 3.16 1.75
CA PRO A 8 13.01 4.56 1.38
C PRO A 8 11.95 4.80 0.29
N PHE A 9 11.82 3.90 -0.68
CA PHE A 9 10.79 4.01 -1.71
C PHE A 9 9.37 3.95 -1.12
N LEU A 10 9.07 2.91 -0.32
CA LEU A 10 7.77 2.74 0.31
C LEU A 10 7.43 3.89 1.27
N ASN A 11 8.39 4.34 2.07
CA ASN A 11 8.21 5.50 2.94
C ASN A 11 7.92 6.79 2.14
N GLY A 12 8.50 6.93 0.94
CA GLY A 12 8.23 8.04 0.03
C GLY A 12 6.85 7.99 -0.63
N LEU A 13 6.11 6.89 -0.48
CA LEU A 13 4.75 6.72 -1.00
C LEU A 13 3.66 6.99 0.05
N THR A 14 4.02 7.11 1.33
CA THR A 14 3.05 7.44 2.39
C THR A 14 2.32 8.75 2.08
N GLY A 15 1.00 8.74 2.19
CA GLY A 15 0.10 9.85 1.84
C GLY A 15 -0.19 9.99 0.34
N LYS A 16 0.39 9.16 -0.53
CA LYS A 16 0.19 9.24 -1.99
C LYS A 16 -0.81 8.19 -2.48
N PRO A 17 -1.51 8.46 -3.59
CA PRO A 17 -2.31 7.44 -4.26
C PRO A 17 -1.39 6.37 -4.85
N VAL A 18 -1.72 5.11 -4.58
CA VAL A 18 -0.96 3.94 -5.02
C VAL A 18 -1.91 2.86 -5.55
N MET A 19 -1.36 1.99 -6.40
CA MET A 19 -2.00 0.77 -6.85
C MET A 19 -1.16 -0.41 -6.39
N VAL A 20 -1.76 -1.33 -5.65
CA VAL A 20 -1.10 -2.55 -5.18
C VAL A 20 -1.73 -3.75 -5.84
N LYS A 21 -0.89 -4.53 -6.51
CA LYS A 21 -1.27 -5.76 -7.19
C LYS A 21 -0.75 -6.96 -6.41
N LEU A 22 -1.66 -7.82 -5.97
CA LEU A 22 -1.31 -9.09 -5.34
C LEU A 22 -0.91 -10.13 -6.39
N LYS A 23 -0.09 -11.09 -5.98
CA LYS A 23 0.42 -12.18 -6.84
C LYS A 23 -0.69 -12.91 -7.60
N TRP A 24 -1.86 -13.04 -6.99
CA TRP A 24 -3.01 -13.79 -7.51
C TRP A 24 -4.07 -12.90 -8.15
N GLY A 25 -3.72 -11.68 -8.57
CA GLY A 25 -4.54 -10.88 -9.48
C GLY A 25 -5.52 -9.91 -8.82
N MET A 26 -5.61 -9.89 -7.48
CA MET A 26 -6.34 -8.82 -6.79
C MET A 26 -5.57 -7.51 -6.88
N GLU A 27 -6.28 -6.42 -7.16
CA GLU A 27 -5.71 -5.07 -7.27
C GLU A 27 -6.47 -4.12 -6.34
N TYR A 28 -5.71 -3.36 -5.56
CA TYR A 28 -6.23 -2.33 -4.66
C TYR A 28 -5.71 -0.97 -5.08
N LYS A 29 -6.60 0.01 -5.16
CA LYS A 29 -6.28 1.42 -5.41
C LYS A 29 -6.70 2.22 -4.19
N GLY A 30 -5.83 3.08 -3.71
CA GLY A 30 -6.10 3.89 -2.52
C GLY A 30 -4.91 4.75 -2.15
N TYR A 31 -5.01 5.40 -1.00
CA TYR A 31 -3.91 6.16 -0.41
C TYR A 31 -3.15 5.29 0.57
N LEU A 32 -1.82 5.26 0.46
CA LEU A 32 -0.97 4.55 1.40
C LEU A 32 -0.91 5.32 2.72
N VAL A 33 -1.37 4.73 3.82
CA VAL A 33 -1.42 5.38 5.14
C VAL A 33 -0.15 5.08 5.92
N SER A 34 0.27 3.82 5.97
CA SER A 34 1.46 3.40 6.70
C SER A 34 2.03 2.10 6.15
N VAL A 35 3.31 1.85 6.45
CA VAL A 35 4.03 0.61 6.14
C VAL A 35 4.88 0.21 7.34
N ASP A 36 4.93 -1.07 7.67
CA ASP A 36 5.78 -1.59 8.76
C ASP A 36 7.07 -2.28 8.26
N GLY A 37 7.85 -2.82 9.20
CA GLY A 37 9.11 -3.51 8.91
C GLY A 37 8.97 -4.82 8.11
N TYR A 38 7.76 -5.38 8.02
CA TYR A 38 7.42 -6.58 7.26
C TYR A 38 6.78 -6.25 5.91
N MET A 39 6.69 -4.96 5.55
CA MET A 39 5.99 -4.47 4.38
C MET A 39 4.48 -4.70 4.42
N ASN A 40 3.89 -4.86 5.62
CA ASN A 40 2.45 -4.73 5.79
C ASN A 40 2.06 -3.29 5.46
N MET A 41 1.03 -3.14 4.62
CA MET A 41 0.61 -1.84 4.11
C MET A 41 -0.82 -1.55 4.54
N GLN A 42 -1.01 -0.39 5.14
CA GLN A 42 -2.32 0.14 5.48
C GLN A 42 -2.79 1.07 4.37
N PHE A 43 -3.99 0.84 3.85
CA PHE A 43 -4.58 1.68 2.82
C PHE A 43 -5.87 2.30 3.28
N PHE A 44 -6.09 3.53 2.80
CA PHE A 44 -7.41 4.12 2.77
C PHE A 44 -7.95 4.01 1.35
N THR A 45 -9.04 3.26 1.18
CA THR A 45 -9.73 3.17 -0.10
C THR A 45 -11.05 3.94 -0.05
N THR A 46 -11.37 4.64 -1.14
CA THR A 46 -12.68 5.27 -1.32
C THR A 46 -13.44 4.44 -2.35
N PHE A 47 -13.95 3.28 -1.95
CA PHE A 47 -15.01 2.64 -2.72
C PHE A 47 -16.35 3.17 -2.21
N VAL A 48 -17.31 3.40 -3.11
CA VAL A 48 -18.64 4.01 -2.86
C VAL A 48 -19.56 3.11 -2.01
N LYS A 49 -19.01 2.16 -1.26
CA LYS A 49 -19.71 1.34 -0.26
C LYS A 49 -18.75 1.16 0.92
N GLU A 50 -18.93 1.97 1.96
CA GLU A 50 -18.20 1.94 3.22
C GLU A 50 -16.69 2.25 3.14
N SER A 51 -16.24 3.20 3.96
CA SER A 51 -14.81 3.45 4.18
C SER A 51 -14.21 2.34 5.05
N GLU A 52 -13.64 1.31 4.42
CA GLU A 52 -12.91 0.24 5.10
C GLU A 52 -11.41 0.53 5.17
N VAL A 53 -10.83 0.45 6.38
CA VAL A 53 -9.38 0.42 6.58
C VAL A 53 -8.94 -1.04 6.47
N LEU A 54 -8.30 -1.39 5.36
CA LEU A 54 -7.82 -2.75 5.13
C LEU A 54 -6.36 -2.85 5.56
N LEU A 55 -6.11 -3.62 6.62
CA LEU A 55 -4.77 -4.02 7.04
C LEU A 55 -4.40 -5.31 6.32
N TYR A 56 -3.59 -5.20 5.27
CA TYR A 56 -3.06 -6.38 4.60
C TYR A 56 -1.80 -6.84 5.33
N LYS A 57 -1.91 -7.98 6.01
CA LYS A 57 -0.77 -8.69 6.56
C LYS A 57 -0.17 -9.58 5.46
N PHE A 58 1.02 -9.24 4.99
CA PHE A 58 1.81 -10.11 4.14
C PHE A 58 2.53 -11.09 5.08
N ILE A 59 1.83 -12.14 5.51
CA ILE A 59 2.27 -13.49 5.96
C ILE A 59 1.03 -14.18 6.56
#